data_AF-A0A5S3UDD0-F1
#
_entry.id   AF-A0A5S3UDD0-F1
#
_cell.length_a   1.000
_cell.length_b   1.000
_cell.length_c   1.000
_cell.angle_alpha   90.00
_cell.angle_beta   90.00
_cell.angle_gamma   90.00
#
_symmetry.space_group_name_H-M   'P 1'
#
loop_
_entity.id
_entity.type
_entity.pdbx_description
1 polymer ?
#
loop_
_entity_poly.entity_id
_entity_poly.type
_entity_poly.pdbx_seq_one_letter_code
_entity_poly.pdbx_strand_id
1 'polypeptide(L)' 'MRQKKRFIAGASCPECKAMDTMMLYKEHDVEKVECVQCGHKMTQPEKAVQASTRQFEQVIGVFKPGE' A
#
# COMPACT_ATOMS: atom_id res chain seq x y z
N MET A 1 -7.91 9.07 -20.35
CA MET A 1 -7.15 7.81 -20.23
C MET A 1 -8.09 6.73 -19.70
N ARG A 2 -8.24 5.57 -20.39
CA ARG A 2 -9.01 4.45 -19.84
C ARG A 2 -8.29 3.93 -18.60
N GLN A 3 -8.93 3.95 -17.43
CA GLN A 3 -8.43 3.28 -16.23
C GLN A 3 -8.31 1.78 -16.55
N LYS A 4 -7.08 1.30 -16.75
CA LYS A 4 -6.82 -0.10 -17.10
C LYS A 4 -6.81 -0.92 -15.82
N LYS A 5 -7.80 -1.81 -15.69
CA LYS A 5 -7.74 -2.93 -14.74
C LYS A 5 -6.68 -3.91 -15.25
N ARG A 6 -5.78 -4.36 -14.37
CA ARG A 6 -4.66 -5.26 -14.70
C ARG A 6 -4.78 -6.54 -13.90
N PHE A 7 -4.51 -7.69 -14.51
CA PHE A 7 -4.34 -8.95 -13.77
C PHE A 7 -2.88 -9.10 -13.36
N ILE A 8 -2.64 -9.63 -12.16
CA ILE A 8 -1.30 -9.87 -11.62
C ILE A 8 -0.93 -11.32 -11.92
N ALA A 9 -0.09 -11.51 -12.94
CA ALA A 9 0.39 -12.84 -13.31
C ALA A 9 1.32 -13.40 -12.21
N GLY A 10 1.14 -14.68 -11.85
CA GLY A 10 1.90 -15.37 -10.81
C GLY A 10 1.47 -15.02 -9.37
N ALA A 11 0.46 -14.18 -9.18
CA ALA A 11 -0.07 -13.90 -7.85
C ALA A 11 -1.05 -15.00 -7.41
N SER A 12 -0.75 -15.64 -6.28
CA SER A 12 -1.66 -16.56 -5.61
C SER A 12 -2.50 -15.81 -4.57
N CYS A 13 -3.82 -15.96 -4.62
CA CYS A 13 -4.69 -15.43 -3.59
C CYS A 13 -4.42 -16.11 -2.23
N PRO A 14 -4.20 -15.38 -1.13
CA PRO A 14 -3.94 -15.99 0.17
C PRO A 14 -5.16 -16.71 0.79
N GLU A 15 -6.39 -16.30 0.44
CA GLU A 15 -7.62 -16.94 0.93
C GLU A 15 -7.91 -18.27 0.21
N CYS A 16 -8.00 -18.24 -1.12
CA CYS A 16 -8.42 -19.40 -1.90
C CYS A 16 -7.28 -20.16 -2.60
N LYS A 17 -6.04 -19.68 -2.50
CA LYS A 17 -4.82 -20.24 -3.14
C LYS A 17 -4.87 -20.32 -4.67
N ALA A 18 -5.84 -19.64 -5.29
CA ALA A 18 -5.95 -19.58 -6.74
C ALA A 18 -4.84 -18.70 -7.34
N MET A 19 -4.21 -19.19 -8.40
CA MET A 19 -3.15 -18.49 -9.13
C MET A 19 -3.78 -17.60 -10.23
N ASP A 20 -3.17 -16.45 -10.51
CA ASP A 20 -3.57 -15.53 -11.59
C ASP A 20 -4.99 -14.92 -11.44
N THR A 21 -5.53 -14.92 -10.22
CA THR A 21 -6.90 -14.43 -9.93
C THR A 21 -6.94 -13.03 -9.33
N MET A 22 -5.77 -12.42 -9.08
CA MET A 22 -5.67 -11.10 -8.46
C MET A 22 -5.76 -10.00 -9.53
N MET A 23 -6.74 -9.12 -9.40
CA MET A 23 -6.98 -7.97 -10.27
C MET A 23 -6.61 -6.67 -9.56
N LEU A 24 -5.66 -5.93 -10.12
CA LEU A 24 -5.28 -4.59 -9.69
C LEU A 24 -6.07 -3.53 -10.46
N TYR A 25 -6.69 -2.61 -9.74
CA TYR A 25 -7.44 -1.49 -10.28
C TYR A 25 -7.26 -0.25 -9.42
N LYS A 26 -7.42 0.92 -10.04
CA LYS A 26 -7.27 2.21 -9.37
C LYS A 26 -8.64 2.85 -9.19
N GLU A 27 -9.00 3.13 -7.94
CA GLU A 27 -10.30 3.69 -7.55
C GLU A 27 -10.06 4.89 -6.64
N HIS A 28 -10.56 6.08 -7.01
CA HIS A 28 -10.35 7.33 -6.24
C HIS A 28 -8.87 7.64 -5.94
N ASP A 29 -8.00 7.42 -6.92
CA ASP A 29 -6.53 7.53 -6.80
C ASP A 29 -5.83 6.47 -5.94
N VAL A 30 -6.58 5.56 -5.33
CA VAL A 30 -6.06 4.47 -4.51
C VAL A 30 -5.95 3.18 -5.33
N GLU A 31 -4.78 2.55 -5.27
CA GLU A 31 -4.56 1.22 -5.87
C GLU A 31 -5.16 0.13 -4.99
N LYS A 32 -6.05 -0.66 -5.59
CA LYS A 32 -6.76 -1.78 -4.96
C LYS A 32 -6.48 -3.06 -5.73
N VAL A 33 -6.35 -4.14 -5.00
CA VAL A 33 -6.21 -5.49 -5.54
C VAL A 33 -7.39 -6.33 -5.07
N GLU A 34 -8.08 -7.00 -5.97
CA GLU A 34 -9.22 -7.87 -5.67
C GLU A 34 -9.04 -9.25 -6.31
N CYS A 35 -9.29 -10.31 -5.56
CA CYS A 35 -9.38 -11.66 -6.08
C CYS A 35 -10.74 -11.88 -6.74
N VAL A 36 -10.75 -12.22 -8.03
CA VAL A 36 -11.99 -12.47 -8.77
C VAL A 36 -12.66 -13.79 -8.40
N GLN A 37 -11.95 -14.70 -7.73
CA GLN A 37 -12.44 -16.04 -7.41
C GLN A 37 -13.14 -16.11 -6.04
N CYS A 38 -12.61 -15.43 -5.03
CA CYS A 38 -13.20 -15.41 -3.67
C CYS A 38 -13.68 -14.02 -3.22
N GLY A 39 -13.40 -12.97 -3.99
CA GLY A 39 -13.78 -11.60 -3.63
C GLY A 39 -12.88 -10.93 -2.59
N HIS A 40 -11.74 -11.54 -2.24
CA HIS A 40 -10.78 -10.97 -1.29
C HIS A 40 -10.22 -9.64 -1.82
N LYS A 41 -10.28 -8.57 -1.01
CA LYS A 41 -9.81 -7.24 -1.42
C LYS A 41 -8.66 -6.79 -0.53
N MET A 42 -7.55 -6.43 -1.14
CA MET A 42 -6.41 -5.79 -0.50
C MET A 42 -6.32 -4.36 -1.01
N THR A 43 -6.46 -3.40 -0.10
CA THR A 43 -6.18 -2.00 -0.38
C THR A 43 -4.76 -1.74 0.09
N GLN A 44 -3.90 -1.12 -0.72
CA GLN A 44 -2.64 -0.62 -0.18
C GLN A 44 -2.96 0.69 0.54
N PRO A 45 -2.94 0.75 1.90
CA PRO A 45 -3.15 2.01 2.57
C PRO A 45 -1.93 2.88 2.30
N GLU A 46 -2.18 4.12 1.89
CA GLU A 46 -1.22 5.22 1.70
C GLU A 46 -0.39 5.50 2.99
N LYS A 47 -0.75 4.86 4.10
CA LYS A 47 -0.12 4.95 5.43
C LYS A 47 1.32 4.44 5.51
N ALA A 48 1.86 3.76 4.51
CA ALA A 48 3.30 3.43 4.51
C ALA A 48 4.19 4.68 4.36
N VAL A 49 3.67 5.80 3.83
CA VAL A 49 4.43 7.05 3.66
C VAL A 49 4.40 7.93 4.92
N GLN A 50 3.39 7.80 5.78
CA GLN A 50 3.33 8.62 7.01
C GLN A 50 4.20 8.11 8.16
N ALA A 51 4.68 6.87 8.12
CA ALA A 51 5.57 6.34 9.15
C ALA A 51 7.02 6.87 9.03
N SER A 52 7.45 7.32 7.84
CA SER A 52 8.79 7.89 7.64
C SER A 52 8.89 9.40 7.98
N THR A 53 7.78 10.13 8.06
CA THR A 53 7.80 11.56 8.38
C THR A 53 7.96 11.85 9.89
N ARG A 54 7.66 10.90 10.78
CA ARG A 54 7.79 11.12 12.25
C ARG A 54 9.12 10.65 12.86
N GLN A 55 10.06 10.19 12.04
CA GLN A 55 11.39 9.76 12.52
C GLN A 55 12.43 10.90 12.50
N PHE A 56 12.11 12.05 11.89
CA PHE A 56 13.04 13.19 11.77
C PHE A 56 12.68 14.41 12.63
N GLU A 57 11.63 14.34 13.45
CA GLU A 57 11.27 15.43 14.39
C GLU A 57 11.73 15.12 15.84
N GLN A 58 12.87 14.44 15.98
CA GLN A 58 13.60 14.42 17.23
C GLN A 58 14.61 15.57 17.19
N VAL A 59 14.15 16.74 17.63
CA VAL A 59 14.92 17.98 17.75
C VAL A 59 16.27 17.68 18.44
N ILE A 60 17.35 17.79 17.65
CA ILE A 60 18.73 17.68 18.12
C ILE A 60 19.11 18.97 18.84
N GLY A 61 19.40 18.86 20.15
CA GLY A 61 20.33 19.74 20.85
C GLY A 61 19.75 20.97 21.56
N VAL A 62 19.36 20.81 22.84
CA VAL A 62 19.37 21.93 23.79
C VAL A 62 20.83 22.30 24.06
N PHE A 63 21.32 23.38 23.44
CA PHE A 63 22.63 23.95 23.74
C PHE A 63 22.49 24.86 24.97
N LYS A 64 23.00 24.42 26.12
CA LYS A 64 23.24 25.30 27.28
C LYS A 64 24.71 25.72 27.27
N PRO A 65 25.06 26.94 26.84
CA PRO A 65 26.38 27.48 27.13
C PRO A 65 26.42 27.82 28.62
N GLY A 66 27.38 27.23 29.34
CA GLY A 66 27.65 27.63 30.71
C GLY A 66 28.40 28.96 30.70
N GLU A 67 27.68 30.05 30.94
CA GLU A 67 28.11 31.24 31.70
C GLU A 67 26.86 32.00 32.19
#